data_AF-A0A1W2A2N5-F1
#
_entry.id   AF-A0A1W2A2N5-F1
#
_cell.length_a   1.000
_cell.length_b   1.000
_cell.length_c   1.000
_cell.angle_alpha   90.00
_cell.angle_beta   90.00
_cell.angle_gamma   90.00
#
_symmetry.space_group_name_H-M   'P 1'
#
loop_
_entity.id
_entity.type
_entity.pdbx_description
1 polymer ?
#
loop_
_entity_poly.entity_id
_entity_poly.type
_entity_poly.pdbx_seq_one_letter_code
_entity_poly.pdbx_strand_id
1 'polypeptide(L)'
;MKSCNKYTPKMLSQFVDNALPSQITRTLEEHLTSCPACQQTVKKYQNITNQVVNGIQRHSNRMNDTEIEKNLLIKIRKENAKKKWNFSYLNGFIDFIKVKKIYLQMASFAAILLLSMAFLQDQRPAFHTPSAIVNSIDGEMASVMILETPDRRHTIIWYKES
;
A
#
# COMPACT_ATOMS: atom_id res chain seq x y z
N MET A 1 -21.93 30.79 58.59
CA MET A 1 -22.15 29.53 57.85
C MET A 1 -20.90 28.68 57.98
N LYS A 2 -20.99 27.39 58.33
CA LYS A 2 -19.82 26.53 58.45
C LYS A 2 -19.27 26.22 57.04
N SER A 3 -18.00 26.51 56.79
CA SER A 3 -17.31 26.13 55.57
C SER A 3 -17.08 24.62 55.56
N CYS A 4 -17.44 23.96 54.47
CA CYS A 4 -17.13 22.54 54.26
C CYS A 4 -15.77 22.42 53.56
N ASN A 5 -14.85 21.68 54.17
CA ASN A 5 -13.50 21.45 53.62
C ASN A 5 -13.34 20.05 53.00
N LYS A 6 -14.42 19.26 52.91
CA LYS A 6 -14.37 17.89 52.37
C LYS A 6 -14.02 17.85 50.88
N TYR A 7 -14.48 18.84 50.12
CA TYR A 7 -14.24 18.94 48.67
C TYR A 7 -13.59 20.28 48.35
N THR A 8 -12.60 20.24 47.45
CA THR A 8 -11.93 21.46 46.99
C THR A 8 -12.81 22.22 46.00
N PRO A 9 -12.68 23.57 45.90
CA PRO A 9 -13.39 24.36 44.91
C PRO A 9 -13.18 23.85 43.47
N LYS A 10 -11.99 23.32 43.18
CA LYS A 10 -11.66 22.71 41.88
C LYS A 10 -12.55 21.50 41.56
N MET A 11 -12.76 20.61 42.54
CA MET A 11 -13.65 19.45 42.34
C MET A 11 -15.11 19.88 42.13
N LEU A 12 -15.58 20.90 42.86
CA LEU A 12 -16.92 21.44 42.68
C LEU A 12 -17.11 22.10 41.31
N SER A 13 -16.08 22.77 40.77
CA SER A 13 -16.09 23.28 39.39
C SER A 13 -16.15 22.13 38.39
N GLN A 14 -15.28 21.13 38.52
CA GLN A 14 -15.27 19.96 37.63
C GLN A 14 -16.58 19.18 37.66
N PHE A 15 -17.25 19.13 38.82
CA PHE A 15 -18.59 18.55 38.94
C PHE A 15 -19.61 19.28 38.06
N VAL A 16 -19.62 20.61 38.09
CA VAL A 16 -20.54 21.43 37.28
C VAL A 16 -20.27 21.26 35.79
N ASP A 17 -19.01 21.07 35.41
CA ASP A 17 -18.59 20.86 34.02
C ASP A 17 -18.74 19.39 33.57
N ASN A 18 -19.30 18.50 34.40
CA ASN A 18 -19.39 17.04 34.17
C ASN A 18 -18.03 16.38 33.87
N ALA A 19 -16.93 16.95 34.41
CA ALA A 19 -15.55 16.52 34.18
C ALA A 19 -15.01 15.59 35.28
N LEU A 20 -15.87 15.09 36.18
CA LEU A 20 -15.49 14.14 37.22
C LEU A 20 -15.79 12.68 36.83
N PRO A 21 -14.97 11.71 37.28
CA PRO A 21 -15.29 10.28 37.17
C PRO A 21 -16.61 9.94 37.88
N SER A 22 -17.40 9.04 37.29
CA SER A 22 -18.74 8.66 37.77
C SER A 22 -18.80 8.22 39.24
N GLN A 23 -17.77 7.56 39.74
CA GLN A 23 -17.68 7.15 41.15
C GLN A 23 -17.62 8.36 42.10
N ILE A 24 -16.83 9.39 41.75
CA ILE A 24 -16.69 10.60 42.56
C ILE A 24 -17.97 11.43 42.47
N THR A 25 -18.57 11.53 41.27
CA THR A 25 -19.84 12.23 41.05
C THR A 25 -20.92 11.75 42.00
N ARG A 26 -21.13 10.42 42.14
CA ARG A 26 -22.11 9.85 43.08
C ARG A 26 -21.86 10.25 44.53
N THR A 27 -20.62 10.11 45.00
CA THR A 27 -20.26 10.48 46.39
C THR A 27 -20.40 11.97 46.66
N LEU A 28 -20.22 12.80 45.63
CA LEU A 28 -20.40 14.23 45.72
C LEU A 28 -21.89 14.58 45.71
N GLU A 29 -22.71 13.96 44.87
CA GLU A 29 -24.17 14.11 44.86
C GLU A 29 -24.79 13.79 46.22
N GLU A 30 -24.41 12.66 46.81
CA GLU A 30 -24.83 12.31 48.18
C GLU A 30 -24.42 13.38 49.20
N HIS A 31 -23.22 13.94 49.07
CA HIS A 31 -22.77 15.02 49.95
C HIS A 31 -23.56 16.33 49.73
N LEU A 32 -23.92 16.66 48.49
CA LEU A 32 -24.69 17.86 48.17
C LEU A 32 -26.11 17.82 48.75
N THR A 33 -26.67 16.63 49.02
CA THR A 33 -27.95 16.51 49.74
C THR A 33 -27.86 16.87 51.23
N SER A 34 -26.68 16.68 51.84
CA SER A 34 -26.46 16.90 53.28
C SER A 34 -25.70 18.20 53.60
N CYS A 35 -25.01 18.80 52.62
CA CYS A 35 -24.16 19.97 52.83
C CYS A 35 -24.65 21.22 52.07
N PRO A 36 -25.31 22.17 52.76
CA PRO A 36 -25.82 23.39 52.13
C PRO A 36 -24.71 24.33 51.63
N ALA A 37 -23.53 24.32 52.26
CA ALA A 37 -22.40 25.15 51.85
C ALA A 37 -21.87 24.75 50.46
N CYS A 38 -21.61 23.45 50.24
CA CYS A 38 -21.19 22.95 48.92
C CYS A 38 -22.29 23.13 47.87
N GLN A 39 -23.56 22.93 48.25
CA GLN A 39 -24.69 23.16 47.36
C GLN A 39 -24.75 24.62 46.87
N GLN A 40 -24.50 25.59 47.76
CA GLN A 40 -24.48 27.00 47.38
C GLN A 40 -23.33 27.32 46.42
N THR A 41 -22.14 26.74 46.65
CA THR A 41 -20.99 26.90 45.75
C THR A 41 -21.28 26.33 44.36
N VAL A 42 -21.86 25.12 44.29
CA VAL A 42 -22.27 24.50 43.02
C VAL A 42 -23.32 25.37 42.30
N LYS A 43 -24.34 25.86 43.01
CA LYS A 43 -25.34 26.79 42.44
C LYS A 43 -24.70 28.06 41.89
N LYS A 44 -23.69 28.61 42.57
CA LYS A 44 -22.95 29.79 42.10
C LYS A 44 -22.24 29.51 40.77
N TYR A 45 -21.54 28.38 40.65
CA TYR A 45 -20.89 27.98 39.41
C TYR A 45 -21.91 27.73 38.29
N GLN A 46 -22.99 27.00 38.57
CA GLN A 46 -24.07 26.78 37.60
C GLN A 46 -24.68 28.10 37.11
N ASN A 47 -24.88 29.08 37.98
CA ASN A 47 -25.39 30.39 37.59
C ASN A 47 -24.44 31.11 36.62
N ILE A 48 -23.13 31.05 36.87
CA ILE A 48 -22.13 31.64 35.95
C ILE A 48 -22.17 30.92 34.60
N THR A 49 -22.16 29.59 34.59
CA THR A 49 -22.25 28.79 33.36
C THR A 49 -23.52 29.15 32.58
N ASN A 50 -24.66 29.24 33.25
CA ASN A 50 -25.93 29.62 32.62
C ASN A 50 -25.90 31.04 32.04
N GLN A 51 -25.28 32.00 32.73
CA GLN A 51 -25.13 33.36 32.21
C GLN A 51 -24.26 33.40 30.94
N VAL A 52 -23.16 32.64 30.92
CA VAL A 52 -22.28 32.54 29.75
C VAL A 52 -23.00 31.86 28.59
N VAL A 53 -23.64 30.72 28.82
CA VAL A 53 -24.41 29.98 27.80
C VAL A 53 -25.53 30.86 27.23
N ASN A 54 -26.27 31.55 28.09
CA ASN A 54 -27.32 32.48 27.64
C ASN A 54 -26.75 33.66 26.85
N GLY A 55 -25.58 34.18 27.24
CA GLY A 55 -24.87 35.21 26.49
C GLY A 55 -24.48 34.73 25.09
N ILE A 56 -23.84 33.56 25.02
CA ILE A 56 -23.45 32.91 23.75
C ILE A 56 -24.68 32.67 22.89
N GLN A 57 -25.77 32.13 23.44
CA GLN A 57 -26.97 31.82 22.66
C GLN A 57 -27.66 33.09 22.15
N ARG A 58 -27.67 34.19 22.91
CA ARG A 58 -28.15 35.49 22.40
C ARG A 58 -27.30 36.01 21.25
N HIS A 59 -25.99 35.79 21.27
CA HIS A 59 -25.10 36.15 20.17
C HIS A 59 -25.23 35.17 18.98
N SER A 60 -25.42 33.89 19.24
CA SER A 60 -25.65 32.86 18.21
C SER A 60 -26.95 33.11 17.47
N ASN A 61 -28.04 33.42 18.17
CA ASN A 61 -29.33 33.74 17.55
C ASN A 61 -29.29 35.02 16.70
N ARG A 62 -28.26 35.87 16.86
CA ARG A 62 -28.02 37.05 16.00
C ARG A 62 -27.18 36.72 14.78
N MET A 63 -26.40 35.63 14.82
CA MET A 63 -25.73 35.12 13.64
C MET A 63 -26.77 34.31 12.85
N ASN A 64 -26.95 34.67 11.59
CA ASN A 64 -27.87 33.97 10.73
C ASN A 64 -27.29 32.57 10.50
N ASP A 65 -27.81 31.54 11.18
CA ASP A 65 -27.31 30.15 11.09
C ASP A 65 -27.20 29.70 9.62
N THR A 66 -28.09 30.22 8.77
CA THR A 66 -28.10 30.00 7.32
C THR A 66 -26.85 30.52 6.60
N GLU A 67 -26.21 31.56 7.11
CA GLU A 67 -24.98 32.13 6.56
C GLU A 67 -23.75 31.34 6.98
N ILE A 68 -23.70 30.88 8.24
CA ILE A 68 -22.64 29.97 8.71
C ILE A 68 -22.71 28.64 7.95
N GLU A 69 -23.91 28.08 7.82
CA GLU A 69 -24.13 26.82 7.09
C GLU A 69 -23.75 26.97 5.61
N LYS A 70 -24.18 28.04 4.93
CA LYS A 70 -23.77 28.31 3.55
C LYS A 70 -22.26 28.41 3.41
N ASN A 71 -21.60 29.15 4.31
CA ASN A 71 -20.16 29.33 4.25
C ASN A 71 -19.39 28.01 4.49
N LEU A 72 -19.87 27.17 5.40
CA LEU A 72 -19.32 25.83 5.62
C LEU A 72 -19.51 24.92 4.40
N LEU A 73 -20.72 24.87 3.84
CA LEU A 73 -21.02 24.07 2.65
C LEU A 73 -20.20 24.51 1.43
N ILE A 74 -20.01 25.82 1.24
CA ILE A 74 -19.15 26.37 0.18
C ILE A 74 -17.70 25.93 0.39
N LYS A 75 -17.19 25.98 1.62
CA LYS A 75 -15.82 25.55 1.94
C LYS A 75 -15.61 24.06 1.68
N ILE A 76 -16.53 23.22 2.16
CA ILE A 76 -16.49 21.77 1.94
C ILE A 76 -16.53 21.43 0.44
N ARG A 77 -17.42 22.07 -0.34
CA ARG A 77 -17.48 21.86 -1.80
C ARG A 77 -16.18 22.26 -2.48
N LYS A 78 -15.58 23.40 -2.12
CA LYS A 78 -14.31 23.86 -2.70
C LYS A 78 -13.16 22.89 -2.40
N GLU A 79 -13.08 22.38 -1.18
CA GLU A 79 -12.03 21.41 -0.81
C GLU A 79 -12.21 20.07 -1.53
N ASN A 80 -13.45 19.58 -1.64
CA ASN A 80 -13.75 18.34 -2.35
C ASN A 80 -13.52 18.46 -3.86
N ALA A 81 -13.85 19.60 -4.46
CA ALA A 81 -13.57 19.87 -5.87
C ALA A 81 -12.06 19.85 -6.17
N LYS A 82 -11.24 20.48 -5.32
CA LYS A 82 -9.77 20.46 -5.45
C LYS A 82 -9.20 19.05 -5.36
N LYS A 83 -9.67 18.23 -4.40
CA LYS A 83 -9.23 16.83 -4.27
C LYS A 83 -9.60 16.00 -5.49
N LYS A 84 -10.82 16.15 -6.01
CA LYS A 84 -11.28 15.43 -7.21
C LYS A 84 -10.50 15.82 -8.46
N TRP A 85 -10.16 17.11 -8.61
CA TRP A 85 -9.38 17.60 -9.75
C TRP A 85 -7.95 17.06 -9.74
N ASN A 86 -7.28 17.09 -8.58
CA ASN A 86 -5.95 16.51 -8.42
C ASN A 86 -5.94 14.99 -8.69
N PHE A 87 -6.95 14.26 -8.22
CA PHE A 87 -7.03 12.82 -8.45
C PHE A 87 -7.33 12.47 -9.93
N SER A 88 -8.18 13.25 -10.60
CA SER A 88 -8.52 13.02 -12.01
C SER A 88 -7.34 13.26 -12.96
N TYR A 89 -6.48 14.25 -12.68
CA TYR A 89 -5.32 14.54 -13.52
C TYR A 89 -4.24 13.45 -13.40
N LEU A 90 -4.02 12.94 -12.18
CA LEU A 90 -3.07 11.85 -11.94
C LEU A 90 -3.49 10.54 -12.61
N ASN A 91 -4.77 10.19 -12.58
CA ASN A 91 -5.24 8.96 -13.21
C ASN A 91 -5.07 8.97 -14.74
N GLY A 92 -5.28 10.12 -15.39
CA GLY A 92 -5.07 10.26 -16.84
C GLY A 92 -3.62 10.03 -17.28
N PHE A 93 -2.64 10.46 -16.49
CA PHE A 93 -1.21 10.22 -16.78
C PHE A 93 -0.79 8.77 -16.51
N ILE A 94 -1.31 8.15 -15.44
CA ILE A 94 -1.00 6.76 -15.11
C ILE A 94 -1.52 5.82 -16.19
N ASP A 95 -2.72 6.06 -16.72
CA ASP A 95 -3.28 5.24 -17.79
C ASP A 95 -2.49 5.36 -19.09
N PHE A 96 -2.00 6.55 -19.44
CA PHE A 96 -1.14 6.74 -20.62
C PHE A 96 0.21 6.01 -20.52
N ILE A 97 0.83 5.99 -19.34
CA ILE A 97 2.10 5.29 -19.10
C ILE A 97 1.90 3.77 -19.14
N LYS A 98 0.79 3.24 -18.59
CA LYS A 98 0.50 1.81 -18.60
C LYS A 98 0.32 1.26 -20.01
N VAL A 99 -0.36 1.99 -20.90
CA VAL A 99 -0.56 1.57 -22.31
C VAL A 99 0.78 1.42 -23.04
N LYS A 100 1.74 2.33 -22.82
CA LYS A 100 3.08 2.24 -23.43
C LYS A 100 3.89 1.04 -22.93
N LYS A 101 3.77 0.70 -21.64
CA LYS A 101 4.48 -0.45 -21.06
C LYS A 101 3.98 -1.78 -21.63
N ILE A 102 2.66 -1.93 -21.82
CA ILE A 102 2.08 -3.14 -22.40
C ILE A 102 2.48 -3.29 -23.87
N TYR A 103 2.49 -2.18 -24.63
CA TYR A 103 2.88 -2.21 -26.05
C TYR A 103 4.32 -2.69 -26.25
N LEU A 104 5.25 -2.23 -25.41
CA LEU A 104 6.66 -2.64 -25.48
C LEU A 104 6.84 -4.13 -25.17
N GLN A 105 6.08 -4.65 -24.20
CA GLN A 105 6.10 -6.08 -23.86
C GLN A 105 5.55 -6.92 -25.02
N MET A 106 4.44 -6.51 -25.63
CA MET A 106 3.85 -7.23 -26.77
C MET A 106 4.76 -7.25 -28.00
N ALA A 107 5.45 -6.13 -28.28
CA ALA A 107 6.42 -6.07 -29.38
C ALA A 107 7.60 -7.03 -29.16
N SER A 108 8.09 -7.15 -27.91
CA SER A 108 9.17 -8.09 -27.58
C SER A 108 8.75 -9.55 -27.79
N PHE A 109 7.53 -9.93 -27.37
CA PHE A 109 7.03 -11.28 -27.60
C PHE A 109 6.89 -11.59 -29.09
N ALA A 110 6.37 -10.63 -29.88
CA ALA A 110 6.25 -10.79 -31.32
C ALA A 110 7.62 -10.97 -31.99
N ALA A 111 8.63 -10.19 -31.59
CA ALA A 111 9.98 -10.30 -32.13
C ALA A 111 10.64 -11.67 -31.84
N ILE A 112 10.51 -12.16 -30.60
CA ILE A 112 11.03 -13.49 -30.22
C ILE A 112 10.34 -14.59 -31.02
N LEU A 113 9.01 -14.49 -31.17
CA LEU A 113 8.22 -15.47 -31.91
C LEU A 113 8.63 -15.51 -33.39
N LEU A 114 8.81 -14.34 -34.03
CA LEU A 114 9.30 -14.25 -35.40
C LEU A 114 10.72 -14.81 -35.57
N LEU A 115 11.64 -14.51 -34.64
CA LEU A 115 13.00 -15.06 -34.66
C LEU A 115 13.02 -16.58 -34.48
N SER A 116 12.18 -17.13 -33.60
CA SER A 116 12.09 -18.57 -33.38
C SER A 116 11.59 -19.32 -34.61
N MET A 117 10.60 -18.76 -35.33
CA MET A 117 10.12 -19.35 -36.58
C MET A 117 11.19 -19.34 -37.68
N ALA A 118 11.94 -18.24 -37.82
CA ALA A 118 13.04 -18.16 -38.77
C ALA A 118 14.14 -19.19 -38.48
N PHE A 119 14.47 -19.40 -37.21
CA PHE A 119 15.51 -20.36 -36.80
C PHE A 119 15.11 -21.82 -37.09
N LEU A 120 13.85 -22.19 -36.87
CA LEU A 120 13.37 -23.54 -37.15
C LEU A 120 13.32 -23.86 -38.66
N GLN A 121 13.19 -22.84 -39.50
CA GLN A 121 13.13 -23.02 -40.95
C GLN A 121 14.51 -23.32 -41.57
N ASP A 122 15.59 -22.91 -40.90
CA ASP A 122 16.98 -23.09 -41.37
C ASP A 122 17.55 -24.46 -40.99
N GLN A 123 16.94 -25.17 -40.04
CA GLN A 123 17.29 -26.55 -39.70
C GLN A 123 16.67 -27.55 -40.68
N ARG A 124 17.08 -27.49 -41.95
CA ARG A 124 16.89 -28.64 -42.85
C ARG A 124 17.89 -29.73 -42.47
N PRO A 125 17.46 -31.00 -42.30
CA PRO A 125 18.36 -32.07 -41.88
C PRO A 125 19.40 -32.34 -42.98
N ALA A 126 20.68 -32.19 -42.63
CA ALA A 126 21.78 -32.59 -43.49
C ALA A 126 21.85 -34.13 -43.53
N PHE A 127 21.71 -34.72 -44.72
CA PHE A 127 21.93 -36.15 -44.95
C PHE A 127 23.42 -36.47 -44.71
N HIS A 128 23.73 -37.25 -43.68
CA HIS A 128 25.08 -37.72 -43.40
C HIS A 128 25.42 -38.91 -44.31
N THR A 129 26.40 -38.76 -45.21
CA THR A 129 27.09 -39.89 -45.85
C THR A 129 28.17 -40.46 -44.91
N PRO A 130 28.39 -41.79 -44.88
CA PRO A 130 29.35 -42.42 -43.98
C PRO A 130 30.80 -42.05 -44.32
N SER A 131 31.61 -41.72 -43.32
CA SER A 131 32.88 -40.97 -43.45
C SER A 131 34.17 -41.75 -43.16
N ALA A 132 34.20 -43.09 -43.29
CA ALA A 132 35.45 -43.83 -43.13
C ALA A 132 35.49 -45.10 -43.99
N ILE A 133 36.62 -45.28 -44.69
CA ILE A 133 36.98 -46.55 -45.35
C ILE A 133 37.91 -47.29 -44.38
N VAL A 134 37.50 -48.47 -43.94
CA VAL A 134 38.27 -49.30 -43.00
C VAL A 134 38.99 -50.38 -43.78
N ASN A 135 40.32 -50.41 -43.69
CA ASN A 135 41.12 -51.53 -44.17
C ASN A 135 41.83 -52.20 -42.99
N SER A 136 41.66 -53.51 -42.85
CA SER A 136 42.34 -54.32 -41.83
C SER A 136 43.14 -55.44 -42.49
N ILE A 137 44.35 -55.67 -41.98
CA ILE A 137 45.19 -56.80 -42.37
C ILE A 137 45.52 -57.56 -41.08
N ASP A 138 45.06 -58.81 -41.02
CA ASP A 138 45.33 -59.72 -39.90
C ASP A 138 46.38 -60.74 -40.33
N GLY A 139 47.51 -60.77 -39.62
CA GLY A 139 48.53 -61.80 -39.74
C GLY A 139 48.51 -62.72 -38.50
N GLU A 140 49.09 -63.91 -38.61
CA GLU A 140 49.04 -64.94 -37.56
C GLU A 140 49.61 -64.51 -36.20
N MET A 141 50.43 -63.44 -36.15
CA MET A 141 51.05 -62.93 -34.93
C MET A 141 50.70 -61.47 -34.59
N ALA A 142 50.03 -60.74 -35.49
CA ALA A 142 49.64 -59.35 -35.24
C ALA A 142 48.48 -58.89 -36.14
N SER A 143 47.65 -57.98 -35.62
CA SER A 143 46.55 -57.34 -36.34
C SER A 143 46.79 -55.84 -36.47
N VAL A 144 46.60 -55.30 -37.68
CA VAL A 144 46.70 -53.86 -37.96
C VAL A 144 45.43 -53.35 -38.62
N MET A 145 44.83 -52.31 -38.02
CA MET A 145 43.69 -51.60 -38.58
C MET A 145 44.10 -50.18 -38.97
N ILE A 146 43.79 -49.79 -40.20
CA ILE A 146 44.04 -48.45 -40.71
C ILE A 146 42.70 -47.77 -40.99
N LEU A 147 42.46 -46.65 -40.31
CA LEU A 147 41.31 -45.79 -40.48
C LEU A 147 41.77 -44.48 -41.13
N GLU A 148 41.27 -44.19 -42.33
CA GLU A 148 41.54 -42.92 -43.02
C GLU A 148 40.26 -42.07 -43.08
N THR A 149 40.38 -40.83 -42.63
CA THR A 149 39.30 -39.84 -42.72
C THR A 149 39.39 -39.06 -44.04
N PRO A 150 38.32 -38.99 -44.84
CA PRO A 150 38.38 -38.41 -46.19
C PRO A 150 38.62 -36.90 -46.18
N ASP A 151 38.10 -36.18 -45.19
CA ASP A 151 38.15 -34.70 -45.16
C ASP A 151 39.51 -34.12 -44.76
N ARG A 152 40.29 -34.83 -43.95
CA ARG A 152 41.57 -34.32 -43.43
C ARG A 152 42.76 -35.24 -43.69
N ARG A 153 42.54 -36.38 -44.34
CA ARG A 153 43.54 -37.43 -44.57
C ARG A 153 44.31 -37.79 -43.30
N HIS A 154 43.63 -37.75 -42.15
CA HIS A 154 44.23 -38.24 -40.92
C HIS A 154 44.14 -39.76 -40.94
N THR A 155 45.30 -40.40 -40.82
CA THR A 155 45.42 -41.85 -40.75
C THR A 155 45.64 -42.25 -39.30
N ILE A 156 44.72 -43.02 -38.74
CA ILE A 156 44.88 -43.65 -37.43
C ILE A 156 45.25 -45.10 -37.67
N ILE A 157 46.42 -45.50 -37.16
CA ILE A 157 46.91 -46.87 -37.24
C ILE A 157 46.80 -47.48 -35.84
N TRP A 158 45.99 -48.52 -35.72
CA TRP A 158 45.91 -49.32 -34.51
C TRP A 158 46.67 -50.62 -34.73
N TYR A 159 47.65 -50.89 -33.87
CA TYR A 159 48.44 -52.12 -33.87
C TYR A 159 48.18 -52.92 -32.59
N LYS A 160 47.95 -54.22 -32.72
CA LYS A 160 47.85 -55.15 -31.58
C LYS A 160 48.67 -56.41 -31.87
N GLU A 161 49.63 -56.68 -31.01
CA GLU A 161 50.41 -57.92 -30.97
C GLU A 161 49.79 -58.84 -29.91
N SER A 162 49.74 -60.13 -30.21
CA SER A 162 49.10 -61.16 -29.36
C SER A 162 50.13 -62.12 -28.79
#